data_AF-A0A090RGL0-F1
#
_entry.id   AF-A0A090RGL0-F1
#
_cell.length_a   1.000
_cell.length_b   1.000
_cell.length_c   1.000
_cell.angle_alpha   90.00
_cell.angle_beta   90.00
_cell.angle_gamma   90.00
#
_symmetry.space_group_name_H-M   'P 1'
#
loop_
_entity.id
_entity.type
_entity.pdbx_description
1 polymer ?
#
loop_
_entity_poly.entity_id
_entity_poly.type
_entity_poly.pdbx_seq_one_letter_code
_entity_poly.pdbx_strand_id
1 'polypeptide(L)'
;MNKKHIAGLIAAFVTLLGFIAAIGMSVPSVVYLWPVEALNGIAFAFAWGLGVPTWLAYVLALVIFLAIACIGYAAGRKVYSLLCPDRQS
;
A
#
# COMPACT_ATOMS: atom_id res chain seq x y z
N MET A 1 -0.81 -15.45 18.85
CA MET A 1 -0.81 -14.20 18.04
C MET A 1 -2.24 -13.69 17.91
N ASN A 2 -2.49 -12.39 18.15
CA ASN A 2 -3.85 -11.84 18.24
C ASN A 2 -4.54 -11.84 16.86
N LYS A 3 -5.68 -12.52 16.72
CA LYS A 3 -6.40 -12.72 15.45
C LYS A 3 -6.76 -11.40 14.75
N LYS A 4 -7.04 -10.35 15.54
CA LYS A 4 -7.27 -8.98 15.06
C LYS A 4 -6.05 -8.40 14.34
N HIS A 5 -4.85 -8.64 14.85
CA HIS A 5 -3.61 -8.15 14.23
C HIS A 5 -3.26 -8.93 12.96
N ILE A 6 -3.52 -10.25 12.93
CA ILE A 6 -3.33 -11.08 11.73
C ILE A 6 -4.25 -10.61 10.61
N ALA A 7 -5.54 -10.41 10.89
CA ALA A 7 -6.50 -9.91 9.90
C ALA A 7 -6.09 -8.55 9.34
N GLY A 8 -5.64 -7.64 10.20
CA GLY A 8 -5.07 -6.37 9.76
C GLY A 8 -3.86 -6.55 8.84
N LEU A 9 -2.90 -7.40 9.21
CA LEU A 9 -1.67 -7.60 8.43
C LEU A 9 -1.97 -8.19 7.05
N ILE A 10 -2.88 -9.17 6.97
CA ILE A 10 -3.32 -9.75 5.69
C ILE A 10 -3.97 -8.66 4.82
N ALA A 11 -4.88 -7.87 5.40
CA ALA A 11 -5.52 -6.79 4.67
C ALA A 11 -4.52 -5.74 4.16
N ALA A 12 -3.53 -5.36 4.98
CA ALA A 12 -2.46 -4.45 4.57
C ALA A 12 -1.68 -5.00 3.37
N PHE A 13 -1.33 -6.28 3.41
CA PHE A 13 -0.62 -6.95 2.31
C PHE A 13 -1.46 -7.00 1.03
N VAL A 14 -2.74 -7.36 1.14
CA VAL A 14 -3.68 -7.41 0.02
C VAL A 14 -3.88 -6.02 -0.58
N THR A 15 -4.07 -4.99 0.24
CA THR A 15 -4.22 -3.61 -0.23
C THR A 15 -2.96 -3.12 -0.93
N LEU A 16 -1.77 -3.40 -0.37
CA LEU A 16 -0.50 -3.00 -0.97
C LEU A 16 -0.27 -3.70 -2.32
N LEU A 17 -0.50 -5.02 -2.40
CA LEU A 17 -0.40 -5.77 -3.64
C LEU A 17 -1.44 -5.31 -4.67
N GLY A 18 -2.67 -5.05 -4.24
CA GLY A 18 -3.72 -4.50 -5.10
C GLY A 18 -3.36 -3.13 -5.67
N PHE A 19 -2.73 -2.27 -4.86
CA PHE A 19 -2.25 -0.97 -5.32
C PHE A 19 -1.11 -1.09 -6.33
N ILE A 20 -0.11 -1.94 -6.06
CA ILE A 20 1.00 -2.21 -6.98
C ILE A 20 0.45 -2.78 -8.30
N ALA A 21 -0.48 -3.73 -8.24
CA ALA A 21 -1.12 -4.31 -9.42
C ALA A 21 -1.94 -3.27 -10.19
N ALA A 22 -2.66 -2.38 -9.51
CA ALA A 22 -3.44 -1.32 -10.17
C ALA A 22 -2.55 -0.40 -11.03
N ILE A 23 -1.34 -0.08 -10.54
CA ILE A 23 -0.37 0.69 -11.33
C ILE A 23 0.30 -0.21 -12.39
N GLY A 24 0.78 -1.39 -12.00
CA GLY A 24 1.54 -2.30 -12.87
C GLY A 24 0.75 -2.81 -14.08
N MET A 25 -0.57 -3.03 -13.95
CA MET A 25 -1.43 -3.42 -15.08
C MET A 25 -1.51 -2.36 -16.18
N SER A 26 -1.20 -1.09 -15.89
CA SER A 26 -1.16 -0.03 -16.90
C SER A 26 0.15 -0.01 -17.69
N VAL A 27 1.15 -0.80 -17.30
CA VAL A 27 2.48 -0.80 -17.88
C VAL A 27 2.76 -2.16 -18.56
N PRO A 28 3.25 -2.18 -19.80
CA PRO A 28 3.64 -3.42 -20.47
C PRO A 28 4.98 -3.93 -19.91
N SER A 29 4.94 -4.54 -18.73
CA SER A 29 6.13 -5.03 -18.02
C SER A 29 5.88 -6.37 -17.33
N VAL A 30 6.96 -7.05 -16.95
CA VAL A 30 6.87 -8.34 -16.27
C VAL A 30 6.42 -8.15 -14.83
N VAL A 31 5.50 -8.99 -14.35
CA VAL A 31 4.80 -8.85 -13.06
C VAL A 31 5.74 -8.64 -11.86
N TYR A 32 6.92 -9.27 -11.85
CA TYR A 32 7.85 -9.12 -10.73
C TYR A 32 8.54 -7.73 -10.67
N LEU A 33 8.51 -6.95 -11.75
CA LEU A 33 9.02 -5.58 -11.81
C LEU A 33 7.98 -4.52 -11.43
N TRP A 34 6.69 -4.88 -11.36
CA TRP A 34 5.61 -3.96 -11.00
C TRP A 34 5.84 -3.16 -9.72
N PRO A 35 6.43 -3.71 -8.63
CA PRO A 35 6.72 -2.91 -7.44
C PRO A 35 7.69 -1.76 -7.72
N VAL A 36 8.72 -2.03 -8.52
CA VAL A 36 9.74 -1.03 -8.88
C VAL A 36 9.15 0.02 -9.81
N GLU A 37 8.34 -0.40 -10.77
CA GLU A 37 7.66 0.52 -11.68
C GLU A 37 6.64 1.40 -10.97
N ALA A 38 5.86 0.85 -10.04
CA ALA A 38 4.93 1.63 -9.23
C ALA A 38 5.67 2.68 -8.39
N LEU A 39 6.80 2.31 -7.78
CA LEU A 39 7.65 3.25 -7.02
C LEU A 39 8.20 4.37 -7.92
N ASN A 40 8.74 4.00 -9.09
CA ASN A 40 9.28 4.96 -10.06
C ASN A 40 8.19 5.88 -10.62
N GLY A 41 6.99 5.36 -10.90
CA GLY A 41 5.87 6.15 -11.40
C GLY A 41 5.39 7.20 -10.39
N ILE A 42 5.32 6.84 -9.10
CA ILE A 42 4.97 7.79 -8.05
C ILE A 42 6.10 8.81 -7.83
N ALA A 43 7.35 8.37 -7.79
CA ALA A 43 8.49 9.28 -7.67
C ALA A 43 8.56 10.25 -8.87
N PHE A 44 8.29 9.78 -10.09
CA PHE A 44 8.17 10.62 -11.27
C PHE A 44 7.02 11.64 -11.13
N ALA A 45 5.84 11.21 -10.70
CA ALA A 45 4.71 12.11 -10.48
C ALA A 45 5.01 13.20 -9.44
N PHE A 46 5.76 12.88 -8.38
CA PHE A 46 6.20 13.89 -7.41
C PHE A 46 7.28 14.80 -7.96
N ALA A 47 8.33 14.26 -8.58
CA ALA A 47 9.42 15.05 -9.14
C ALA A 47 8.92 16.02 -10.23
N TRP A 48 8.05 15.54 -11.11
CA TRP A 48 7.48 16.36 -12.19
C TRP A 48 6.31 17.24 -11.71
N GLY A 49 5.40 16.70 -10.89
CA GLY A 49 4.19 17.40 -10.45
C GLY A 49 4.40 18.42 -9.32
N LEU A 50 5.32 18.14 -8.38
CA LEU A 50 5.67 19.06 -7.28
C LEU A 50 7.02 19.75 -7.46
N GLY A 51 7.81 19.37 -8.47
CA GLY A 51 9.13 19.95 -8.72
C GLY A 51 10.18 19.58 -7.65
N VAL A 52 9.96 18.54 -6.87
CA VAL A 52 10.88 18.12 -5.80
C VAL A 52 12.10 17.38 -6.37
N PRO A 53 13.27 17.46 -5.70
CA PRO A 53 14.46 16.74 -6.15
C PRO A 53 14.24 15.21 -6.11
N THR A 54 14.90 14.50 -7.01
CA THR A 54 14.70 13.05 -7.25
C THR A 54 14.78 12.21 -5.96
N TRP A 55 15.76 12.48 -5.10
CA TRP A 55 15.92 11.74 -3.84
C TRP A 55 14.71 11.92 -2.91
N LEU A 56 14.16 13.14 -2.83
CA LEU A 56 12.99 13.44 -2.01
C LEU A 56 11.72 12.83 -2.61
N ALA A 57 11.61 12.79 -3.94
CA ALA A 57 10.51 12.15 -4.62
C ALA A 57 10.40 10.65 -4.30
N TYR A 58 11.53 9.94 -4.24
CA TYR A 58 11.57 8.54 -3.82
C TYR A 58 11.21 8.34 -2.35
N VAL A 59 11.64 9.24 -1.46
CA VAL A 59 11.24 9.21 -0.05
C VAL A 59 9.72 9.38 0.07
N LEU A 60 9.14 10.33 -0.66
CA LEU A 60 7.69 10.54 -0.69
C LEU A 60 6.95 9.34 -1.29
N ALA A 61 7.48 8.71 -2.34
CA ALA A 61 6.90 7.49 -2.90
C ALA A 61 6.84 6.35 -1.86
N LEU A 62 7.91 6.15 -1.07
CA LEU A 62 7.92 5.17 0.02
C LEU A 62 6.88 5.52 1.10
N VAL A 63 6.73 6.80 1.44
CA VAL A 63 5.70 7.26 2.38
C VAL A 63 4.30 6.91 1.88
N ILE A 64 4.03 7.02 0.57
CA ILE A 64 2.74 6.61 -0.01
C ILE A 64 2.51 5.10 0.15
N PHE A 65 3.51 4.27 -0.13
CA PHE A 65 3.40 2.82 0.07
C PHE A 65 3.07 2.47 1.53
N LEU A 66 3.75 3.12 2.49
CA LEU A 66 3.47 2.95 3.92
C LEU A 66 2.07 3.43 4.29
N ALA A 67 1.63 4.58 3.76
CA ALA A 67 0.31 5.11 4.01
C ALA A 67 -0.79 4.13 3.53
N ILE A 68 -0.63 3.57 2.33
CA ILE A 68 -1.56 2.59 1.76
C ILE A 68 -1.59 1.31 2.61
N ALA A 69 -0.43 0.80 3.03
CA ALA A 69 -0.36 -0.33 3.93
C ALA A 69 -1.05 -0.05 5.28
N CYS A 70 -0.84 1.15 5.86
CA CYS A 70 -1.51 1.58 7.09
C CYS A 70 -3.04 1.69 6.93
N ILE A 71 -3.52 2.22 5.80
CA ILE A 71 -4.95 2.31 5.50
C ILE A 71 -5.54 0.90 5.37
N GLY A 72 -4.89 0.00 4.63
CA GLY A 72 -5.30 -1.41 4.51
C GLY A 72 -5.31 -2.13 5.87
N TYR A 73 -4.29 -1.87 6.71
CA TYR A 73 -4.20 -2.41 8.06
C TYR A 73 -5.33 -1.94 8.97
N ALA A 74 -5.63 -0.63 8.95
CA ALA A 74 -6.71 -0.04 9.74
C ALA A 74 -8.09 -0.52 9.26
N ALA A 75 -8.31 -0.56 7.94
CA ALA A 75 -9.52 -1.07 7.33
C ALA A 75 -9.74 -2.54 7.67
N GLY A 76 -8.72 -3.39 7.53
CA GLY A 76 -8.79 -4.82 7.85
C GLY A 76 -9.12 -5.10 9.32
N ARG A 77 -8.52 -4.33 10.24
CA ARG A 77 -8.87 -4.43 11.67
C ARG A 77 -10.32 -4.01 11.94
N LYS A 78 -10.77 -2.92 11.32
CA LYS A 78 -12.14 -2.42 11.47
C LYS A 78 -13.16 -3.42 10.91
N VAL A 79 -12.92 -3.94 9.70
CA VAL A 79 -13.74 -4.96 9.07
C VAL A 79 -13.79 -6.25 9.91
N TYR A 80 -12.64 -6.71 10.43
CA TYR A 80 -12.60 -7.88 11.32
C TYR A 80 -13.38 -7.65 12.61
N SER A 81 -13.31 -6.46 13.21
CA SER A 81 -14.11 -6.13 14.41
C SER A 81 -15.61 -6.05 14.15
N LEU A 82 -16.02 -5.69 12.92
CA LEU A 82 -17.43 -5.66 12.54
C LEU A 82 -17.97 -7.07 12.23
N LEU A 83 -17.15 -7.91 11.59
CA LEU A 83 -17.51 -9.30 11.23
C LEU A 83 -17.49 -10.26 12.43
N CYS A 84 -16.67 -9.98 13.43
CA CYS A 84 -16.59 -10.76 14.67
C CYS A 84 -16.79 -9.82 15.88
N PRO A 85 -18.04 -9.43 16.18
CA PRO A 85 -18.37 -8.55 17.30
C PRO A 85 -18.01 -9.14 18.68
N ASP A 86 -17.96 -10.47 18.82
CA ASP A 86 -17.76 -11.12 20.12
C ASP A 86 -16.29 -11.45 20.43
N ARG A 87 -15.64 -10.51 21.14
CA ARG A 87 -14.80 -10.77 22.34
C ARG A 87 -14.32 -9.42 22.89
N GLN A 88 -15.25 -8.67 23.48
CA GLN A 88 -14.98 -7.70 24.54
C GLN A 88 -15.59 -8.27 25.84
N SER A 89 -14.92 -9.25 26.43
CA SER A 89 -15.10 -9.64 27.83
C SER A 89 -13.73 -9.78 28.45
#